data_AF-F1VXT8-F1
#
_entry.id   AF-F1VXT8-F1
#
_cell.length_a   1.000
_cell.length_b   1.000
_cell.length_c   1.000
_cell.angle_alpha   90.00
_cell.angle_beta   90.00
_cell.angle_gamma   90.00
#
_symmetry.space_group_name_H-M   'P 1'
#
loop_
_entity.id
_entity.type
_entity.pdbx_description
1 polymer ?
#
loop_
_entity_poly.entity_id
_entity_poly.type
_entity_poly.pdbx_seq_one_letter_code
_entity_poly.pdbx_strand_id
1 'polypeptide(L)'
;MIPSILRAGTHASTSMMHTFLITHRAELERRCREKVANRPGRSPNTQQLEQGVPMFLDQLISTLQAENRGAGHESLALSGPSSGDPSSHSEVGASAAIHGSDLLTMGYSINEVVHDYGDLCQAVSDLSIDLNQVFTVHEFRTLNRCLDNGIAGAVTAFSEDRDLVIAEGQALKTNERLGFLAHELRNHLNTAMLALTAIKSGSVGLDGPTGRALDRSLVGLRVLIDRSLAEVRVGPGMALHRSVFNLANFIGEIKHSASLEAELLECGFHVEPISPILTVDADKDLLFSALGNLLQNAFKFSGKGGIVTLSADIGADRIQISVKDNGPGLSEQAVTRHVLAVHTWRF
;
A
#
# COMPACT_ATOMS: atom_id res chain seq x y z
N MET A 1 13.13 -54.35 -63.85
CA MET A 1 12.24 -53.23 -63.52
C MET A 1 12.25 -53.03 -62.01
N ILE A 2 12.92 -51.97 -61.57
CA ILE A 2 12.77 -51.24 -60.28
C ILE A 2 11.49 -50.37 -60.41
N PRO A 3 10.73 -49.97 -59.35
CA PRO A 3 11.15 -49.52 -58.00
C PRO A 3 10.37 -50.13 -56.81
N SER A 4 10.90 -50.25 -55.58
CA SER A 4 11.60 -49.30 -54.69
C SER A 4 10.71 -48.18 -54.14
N ILE A 5 9.98 -48.44 -53.05
CA ILE A 5 9.39 -47.40 -52.21
C ILE A 5 10.07 -47.50 -50.83
N LEU A 6 11.18 -46.77 -50.71
CA LEU A 6 11.74 -46.33 -49.44
C LEU A 6 10.75 -45.34 -48.83
N ARG A 7 10.18 -45.70 -47.67
CA ARG A 7 9.49 -44.75 -46.78
C ARG A 7 10.51 -43.68 -46.37
N ALA A 8 10.24 -42.44 -46.77
CA ALA A 8 10.97 -41.27 -46.33
C ALA A 8 10.87 -41.14 -44.80
N GLY A 9 12.00 -41.32 -44.12
CA GLY A 9 12.18 -40.83 -42.77
C GLY A 9 12.22 -39.30 -42.82
N THR A 10 11.21 -38.65 -42.26
CA THR A 10 11.27 -37.24 -41.90
C THR A 10 12.37 -37.07 -40.86
N HIS A 11 13.50 -36.48 -41.27
CA HIS A 11 14.55 -36.04 -40.36
C HIS A 11 13.97 -34.98 -39.41
N ALA A 12 13.62 -35.38 -38.19
CA ALA A 12 13.39 -34.43 -37.11
C ALA A 12 14.73 -33.76 -36.80
N SER A 13 14.85 -32.45 -37.07
CA SER A 13 16.03 -31.67 -36.71
C SER A 13 16.15 -31.63 -35.20
N THR A 14 17.17 -32.27 -34.63
CA THR A 14 17.52 -32.16 -33.21
C THR A 14 18.17 -30.80 -32.96
N SER A 15 17.36 -29.74 -32.90
CA SER A 15 17.80 -28.41 -32.52
C SER A 15 17.86 -28.32 -31.00
N MET A 16 18.97 -27.81 -30.46
CA MET A 16 19.08 -27.57 -29.03
C MET A 16 18.03 -26.54 -28.58
N MET A 17 17.42 -26.74 -27.40
CA MET A 17 16.35 -25.89 -26.85
C MET A 17 16.62 -24.38 -27.00
N HIS A 18 17.82 -23.89 -26.65
CA HIS A 18 18.16 -22.47 -26.76
C HIS A 18 18.14 -21.97 -28.22
N THR A 19 18.55 -22.79 -29.18
CA THR A 19 18.51 -22.45 -30.62
C THR A 19 17.07 -22.35 -31.08
N PHE A 20 16.21 -23.28 -30.65
CA PHE A 20 14.76 -23.22 -30.92
C PHE A 20 14.14 -21.90 -30.42
N LEU A 21 14.42 -21.50 -29.17
CA LEU A 21 13.90 -20.26 -28.61
C LEU A 21 14.36 -19.02 -29.40
N ILE A 22 15.62 -18.99 -29.83
CA ILE A 22 16.17 -17.89 -30.65
C ILE A 22 15.51 -17.85 -32.03
N THR A 23 15.44 -19.01 -32.71
CA THR A 23 14.86 -19.10 -34.06
C THR A 23 13.39 -18.69 -34.07
N HIS A 24 12.65 -19.02 -33.01
CA HIS A 24 11.21 -18.79 -32.96
C HIS A 24 10.80 -17.64 -32.00
N ARG A 25 11.73 -16.75 -31.65
CA ARG A 25 11.51 -15.65 -30.68
C ARG A 25 10.24 -14.84 -30.98
N ALA A 26 10.07 -14.39 -32.22
CA ALA A 26 8.93 -13.54 -32.61
C ALA A 26 7.58 -14.23 -32.42
N GLU A 27 7.51 -15.54 -32.70
CA GLU A 27 6.29 -16.33 -32.54
C GLU A 27 5.99 -16.62 -31.06
N LEU A 28 7.03 -16.88 -30.26
CA LEU A 28 6.89 -17.02 -28.81
C LEU A 28 6.40 -15.71 -28.17
N GLU A 29 6.95 -14.57 -28.57
CA GLU A 29 6.48 -13.25 -28.10
C GLU A 29 5.01 -13.03 -28.42
N ARG A 30 4.59 -13.32 -29.66
CA ARG A 30 3.20 -13.18 -30.09
C ARG A 30 2.26 -14.03 -29.23
N ARG A 31 2.60 -15.32 -29.04
CA ARG A 31 1.79 -16.24 -28.23
C ARG A 31 1.69 -15.83 -26.77
N CYS A 32 2.81 -15.41 -26.18
CA CYS A 32 2.81 -14.92 -24.80
C CYS A 32 1.96 -13.65 -24.66
N ARG A 33 2.11 -12.66 -25.56
CA ARG A 33 1.26 -11.44 -25.55
C ARG A 33 -0.22 -11.77 -25.66
N GLU A 34 -0.59 -12.74 -26.51
CA GLU A 34 -1.97 -13.20 -26.63
C GLU A 34 -2.49 -13.88 -25.36
N LYS A 35 -1.68 -14.71 -24.70
CA LYS A 35 -2.05 -15.33 -23.41
C LYS A 35 -2.22 -14.27 -22.32
N VAL A 36 -1.32 -13.29 -22.26
CA VAL A 36 -1.38 -12.15 -21.33
C VAL A 36 -2.63 -11.31 -21.56
N ALA A 37 -2.95 -10.97 -22.81
CA ALA A 37 -4.09 -10.13 -23.17
C ALA A 37 -5.44 -10.81 -22.94
N ASN A 38 -5.52 -12.13 -23.11
CA ASN A 38 -6.76 -12.89 -22.94
C ASN A 38 -7.02 -13.37 -21.49
N ARG A 39 -6.15 -13.01 -20.54
CA ARG A 39 -6.28 -13.48 -19.15
C ARG A 39 -7.45 -12.78 -18.44
N PRO A 40 -8.40 -13.54 -17.86
CA PRO A 40 -9.53 -12.94 -17.16
C PRO A 40 -9.07 -12.12 -15.95
N GLY A 41 -9.54 -10.88 -15.86
CA GLY A 41 -9.21 -9.95 -14.78
C GLY A 41 -7.88 -9.21 -14.95
N ARG A 42 -7.19 -9.37 -16.09
CA ARG A 42 -5.97 -8.61 -16.40
C ARG A 42 -6.27 -7.49 -17.41
N SER A 43 -5.77 -6.29 -17.13
CA SER A 43 -5.78 -5.15 -18.05
C SER A 43 -4.35 -4.67 -18.24
N PRO A 44 -3.52 -5.43 -19.00
CA PRO A 44 -2.11 -5.11 -19.14
C PRO A 44 -1.96 -3.78 -19.89
N ASN A 45 -1.03 -2.95 -19.45
CA ASN A 45 -0.72 -1.71 -20.14
C ASN A 45 0.13 -1.98 -21.41
N THR A 46 0.19 -1.02 -22.32
CA THR A 46 0.94 -1.16 -23.59
C THR A 46 2.40 -1.50 -23.35
N GLN A 47 3.02 -0.92 -22.33
CA GLN A 47 4.41 -1.15 -21.97
C GLN A 47 4.66 -2.59 -21.48
N GLN A 48 3.75 -3.16 -20.68
CA GLN A 48 3.80 -4.54 -20.20
C GLN A 48 3.70 -5.54 -21.36
N LEU A 49 2.81 -5.28 -22.34
CA LEU A 49 2.67 -6.11 -23.53
C LEU A 49 3.89 -6.01 -24.46
N GLU A 50 4.43 -4.81 -24.65
CA GLU A 50 5.53 -4.56 -25.59
C GLU A 50 6.88 -5.00 -25.02
N GLN A 51 7.16 -4.71 -23.75
CA GLN A 51 8.49 -4.86 -23.13
C GLN A 51 8.59 -6.06 -22.20
N GLY A 52 7.52 -6.45 -21.51
CA GLY A 52 7.56 -7.54 -20.52
C GLY A 52 7.94 -8.88 -21.15
N VAL A 53 7.18 -9.32 -22.15
CA VAL A 53 7.39 -10.62 -22.81
C VAL A 53 8.79 -10.78 -23.43
N PRO A 54 9.34 -9.79 -24.17
CA PRO A 54 10.73 -9.87 -24.64
C PRO A 54 11.75 -10.04 -23.52
N MET A 55 11.58 -9.35 -22.38
CA MET A 55 12.52 -9.47 -21.26
C MET A 55 12.54 -10.89 -20.67
N PHE A 56 11.38 -11.51 -20.47
CA PHE A 56 11.31 -12.91 -20.00
C PHE A 56 12.01 -13.87 -20.97
N LEU A 57 11.79 -13.70 -22.28
CA LEU A 57 12.42 -14.51 -23.32
C LEU A 57 13.94 -14.32 -23.36
N ASP A 58 14.41 -13.08 -23.29
CA ASP A 58 15.84 -12.77 -23.33
C ASP A 58 16.56 -13.33 -22.11
N GLN A 59 15.94 -13.22 -20.92
CA GLN A 59 16.46 -13.84 -19.70
C GLN A 59 16.54 -15.36 -19.84
N LEU A 60 15.47 -16.01 -20.33
CA LEU A 60 15.43 -17.46 -20.48
C LEU A 60 16.47 -17.97 -21.50
N ILE A 61 16.58 -17.29 -22.64
CA ILE A 61 17.58 -17.61 -23.68
C ILE A 61 19.00 -17.46 -23.12
N SER A 62 19.29 -16.34 -22.46
CA SER A 62 20.60 -16.07 -21.84
C SER A 62 20.96 -17.16 -20.81
N THR A 63 20.00 -17.50 -19.96
CA THR A 63 20.14 -18.54 -18.93
C THR A 63 20.43 -19.92 -19.53
N LEU A 64 19.67 -20.33 -20.56
CA LEU A 64 19.86 -21.61 -21.24
C LEU A 64 21.19 -21.66 -22.02
N GLN A 65 21.63 -20.54 -22.59
CA GLN A 65 22.94 -20.44 -23.23
C GLN A 65 24.07 -20.58 -22.21
N ALA A 66 23.95 -19.95 -21.03
CA ALA A 66 24.93 -20.06 -19.96
C ALA A 66 25.07 -21.50 -19.43
N GLU A 67 23.94 -22.18 -19.19
CA GLU A 67 23.92 -23.60 -18.80
C GLU A 67 24.62 -24.50 -19.82
N ASN A 68 24.39 -24.25 -21.11
CA ASN A 68 24.97 -25.04 -22.19
C ASN A 68 26.49 -24.79 -22.35
N ARG A 69 26.97 -23.57 -22.03
CA ARG A 69 28.40 -23.26 -21.97
C ARG A 69 29.09 -23.91 -20.77
N GLY A 70 28.38 -24.07 -19.65
CA GLY A 70 28.86 -24.70 -18.41
C GLY A 70 28.78 -26.23 -18.37
N ALA A 71 28.47 -26.90 -19.49
CA ALA A 71 28.25 -28.35 -19.61
C ALA A 71 29.52 -29.23 -19.45
N GLY A 72 30.44 -28.85 -18.56
CA GLY A 72 31.52 -29.68 -18.05
C GLY A 72 31.68 -29.47 -16.55
N HIS A 73 31.21 -30.43 -15.72
CA HIS A 73 31.29 -30.47 -14.25
C HIS A 73 30.86 -29.23 -13.42
N GLU A 74 30.56 -28.08 -14.03
CA GLU A 74 30.28 -26.78 -13.39
C GLU A 74 28.81 -26.32 -13.51
N SER A 75 27.93 -27.02 -14.24
CA SER A 75 26.49 -26.66 -14.38
C SER A 75 25.74 -26.53 -13.03
N LEU A 76 26.21 -27.16 -11.95
CA LEU A 76 25.62 -26.99 -10.62
C LEU A 76 25.95 -25.63 -9.97
N ALA A 77 27.03 -24.97 -10.40
CA ALA A 77 27.43 -23.66 -9.91
C ALA A 77 26.68 -22.49 -10.59
N LEU A 78 26.17 -22.69 -11.82
CA LEU A 78 25.51 -21.64 -12.60
C LEU A 78 24.00 -21.49 -12.38
N SER A 79 23.31 -22.53 -11.91
CA SER A 79 21.88 -22.45 -11.58
C SER A 79 21.60 -22.62 -10.09
N GLY A 80 22.57 -23.09 -9.30
CA GLY A 80 22.32 -23.54 -7.94
C GLY A 80 21.42 -24.79 -7.90
N PRO A 81 21.30 -25.45 -6.73
CA PRO A 81 20.39 -26.56 -6.56
C PRO A 81 18.93 -26.08 -6.61
N SER A 82 18.00 -26.90 -7.13
CA SER A 82 16.55 -26.57 -7.15
C SER A 82 15.93 -26.43 -5.75
N SER A 83 16.73 -26.63 -4.69
CA SER A 83 16.35 -26.44 -3.30
C SER A 83 16.35 -24.97 -2.86
N GLY A 84 16.76 -24.02 -3.73
CA GLY A 84 16.63 -22.59 -3.48
C GLY A 84 17.55 -22.05 -2.40
N ASP A 85 18.80 -22.52 -2.33
CA ASP A 85 19.80 -21.95 -1.42
C ASP A 85 20.15 -20.51 -1.86
N PRO A 86 19.84 -19.47 -1.05
CA PRO A 86 20.09 -18.08 -1.41
C PRO A 86 21.58 -17.72 -1.49
N SER A 87 22.47 -18.57 -0.97
CA SER A 87 23.89 -18.28 -0.84
C SER A 87 24.72 -18.55 -2.11
N SER A 88 24.16 -19.21 -3.12
CA SER A 88 24.82 -19.42 -4.43
C SER A 88 24.40 -18.32 -5.41
N HIS A 89 25.13 -17.19 -5.41
CA HIS A 89 24.99 -16.15 -6.43
C HIS A 89 25.42 -16.69 -7.80
N SER A 90 24.47 -17.23 -8.54
CA SER A 90 24.67 -17.66 -9.90
C SER A 90 24.41 -16.50 -10.86
N GLU A 91 25.10 -16.45 -12.02
CA GLU A 91 24.86 -15.40 -13.03
C GLU A 91 23.38 -15.34 -13.47
N VAL A 92 22.70 -16.49 -13.44
CA VAL A 92 21.27 -16.65 -13.69
C VAL A 92 20.43 -15.95 -12.63
N GLY A 93 20.80 -16.08 -11.35
CA GLY A 93 20.15 -15.39 -10.24
C GLY A 93 20.30 -13.87 -10.32
N ALA A 94 21.48 -13.38 -10.74
CA ALA A 94 21.72 -11.94 -10.93
C ALA A 94 20.85 -11.34 -12.06
N SER A 95 20.76 -12.02 -13.21
CA SER A 95 19.88 -11.59 -14.31
C SER A 95 18.40 -11.64 -13.93
N ALA A 96 17.99 -12.64 -13.15
CA ALA A 96 16.63 -12.76 -12.64
C ALA A 96 16.28 -11.64 -11.64
N ALA A 97 17.23 -11.27 -10.77
CA ALA A 97 17.04 -10.20 -9.81
C ALA A 97 16.80 -8.84 -10.50
N ILE A 98 17.67 -8.48 -11.46
CA ILE A 98 17.51 -7.23 -12.25
C ILE A 98 16.15 -7.22 -12.95
N HIS A 99 15.74 -8.35 -13.53
CA HIS A 99 14.45 -8.47 -14.17
C HIS A 99 13.29 -8.25 -13.19
N GLY A 100 13.35 -8.82 -11.99
CA GLY A 100 12.37 -8.58 -10.92
C GLY A 100 12.22 -7.10 -10.58
N SER A 101 13.32 -6.38 -10.46
CA SER A 101 13.35 -4.92 -10.20
C SER A 101 12.71 -4.11 -11.33
N ASP A 102 13.02 -4.46 -12.59
CA ASP A 102 12.45 -3.79 -13.76
C ASP A 102 10.92 -3.99 -13.86
N LEU A 103 10.44 -5.21 -13.56
CA LEU A 103 9.00 -5.51 -13.56
C LEU A 103 8.25 -4.69 -12.52
N LEU A 104 8.82 -4.47 -11.32
CA LEU A 104 8.24 -3.58 -10.32
C LEU A 104 8.08 -2.16 -10.87
N THR A 105 9.11 -1.66 -11.55
CA THR A 105 9.10 -0.32 -12.18
C THR A 105 8.05 -0.20 -13.28
N MET A 106 7.76 -1.30 -13.99
CA MET A 106 6.70 -1.38 -15.00
C MET A 106 5.29 -1.59 -14.42
N GLY A 107 5.16 -1.63 -13.08
CA GLY A 107 3.87 -1.74 -12.39
C GLY A 107 3.27 -3.14 -12.38
N TYR A 108 4.10 -4.18 -12.51
CA TYR A 108 3.65 -5.55 -12.34
C TYR A 108 3.24 -5.84 -10.89
N SER A 109 2.32 -6.78 -10.73
CA SER A 109 2.09 -7.48 -9.47
C SER A 109 2.89 -8.78 -9.42
N ILE A 110 3.17 -9.26 -8.20
CA ILE A 110 3.89 -10.53 -7.98
C ILE A 110 3.21 -11.71 -8.68
N ASN A 111 1.88 -11.74 -8.72
CA ASN A 111 1.11 -12.77 -9.41
C ASN A 111 1.35 -12.74 -10.92
N GLU A 112 1.45 -11.55 -11.51
CA GLU A 112 1.72 -11.40 -12.94
C GLU A 112 3.14 -11.85 -13.29
N VAL A 113 4.12 -11.56 -12.44
CA VAL A 113 5.50 -12.07 -12.62
C VAL A 113 5.51 -13.60 -12.71
N VAL A 114 4.91 -14.28 -11.73
CA VAL A 114 4.86 -15.75 -11.69
C VAL A 114 4.13 -16.33 -12.91
N HIS A 115 2.99 -15.74 -13.26
CA HIS A 115 2.20 -16.23 -14.36
C HIS A 115 2.83 -16.02 -15.74
N ASP A 116 3.62 -14.96 -15.93
CA ASP A 116 4.24 -14.67 -17.23
C ASP A 116 5.39 -15.65 -17.53
N TYR A 117 6.13 -16.11 -16.51
CA TYR A 117 7.03 -17.26 -16.66
C TYR A 117 6.27 -18.55 -17.02
N GLY A 118 5.08 -18.75 -16.46
CA GLY A 118 4.19 -19.87 -16.81
C GLY A 118 3.71 -19.82 -18.25
N ASP A 119 3.27 -18.65 -18.72
CA ASP A 119 2.82 -18.44 -20.11
C ASP A 119 3.95 -18.72 -21.09
N LEU A 120 5.18 -18.33 -20.74
CA LEU A 120 6.36 -18.60 -21.55
C LEU A 120 6.61 -20.11 -21.67
N CYS A 121 6.58 -20.85 -20.57
CA CYS A 121 6.73 -22.31 -20.60
C CYS A 121 5.64 -22.99 -21.45
N GLN A 122 4.40 -22.52 -21.31
CA GLN A 122 3.27 -23.00 -22.10
C GLN A 122 3.45 -22.69 -23.59
N ALA A 123 3.87 -21.47 -23.95
CA ALA A 123 4.09 -21.05 -25.32
C ALA A 123 5.22 -21.85 -26.01
N VAL A 124 6.30 -22.14 -25.28
CA VAL A 124 7.40 -23.00 -25.75
C VAL A 124 6.90 -24.42 -26.00
N SER A 125 6.12 -24.97 -25.07
CA SER A 125 5.54 -26.31 -25.19
C SER A 125 4.58 -26.40 -26.38
N ASP A 126 3.64 -25.47 -26.49
CA ASP A 126 2.64 -25.41 -27.57
C ASP A 126 3.32 -25.29 -28.94
N LEU A 127 4.33 -24.42 -29.06
CA LEU A 127 5.05 -24.22 -30.32
C LEU A 127 5.91 -25.43 -30.71
N SER A 128 6.48 -26.15 -29.73
CA SER A 128 7.24 -27.38 -30.00
C SER A 128 6.35 -28.47 -30.61
N ILE A 129 5.11 -28.58 -30.14
CA ILE A 129 4.11 -29.51 -30.67
C ILE A 129 3.72 -29.13 -32.09
N ASP A 130 3.41 -27.86 -32.33
CA ASP A 130 2.99 -27.37 -33.66
C ASP A 130 4.06 -27.58 -34.74
N LEU A 131 5.34 -27.46 -34.36
CA LEU A 131 6.48 -27.64 -35.27
C LEU A 131 6.99 -29.09 -35.31
N ASN A 132 6.35 -30.03 -34.58
CA ASN A 132 6.84 -31.39 -34.38
C ASN A 132 8.31 -31.44 -33.93
N GLN A 133 8.73 -30.46 -33.13
CA GLN A 133 10.06 -30.40 -32.55
C GLN A 133 10.12 -31.32 -31.33
N VAL A 134 11.07 -32.25 -31.32
CA VAL A 134 11.27 -33.18 -30.21
C VAL A 134 12.45 -32.70 -29.37
N PHE A 135 12.21 -32.47 -28.08
CA PHE A 135 13.25 -32.21 -27.09
C PHE A 135 13.53 -33.45 -26.26
N THR A 136 14.77 -33.59 -25.81
CA THR A 136 15.14 -34.62 -24.86
C THR A 136 14.57 -34.33 -23.47
N VAL A 137 14.40 -35.36 -22.65
CA VAL A 137 14.02 -35.20 -21.22
C VAL A 137 15.03 -34.32 -20.48
N HIS A 138 16.31 -34.37 -20.88
CA HIS A 138 17.35 -33.53 -20.30
C HIS A 138 17.13 -32.04 -20.61
N GLU A 139 16.88 -31.69 -21.87
CA GLU A 139 16.61 -30.31 -22.28
C GLU A 139 15.38 -29.71 -21.59
N PHE A 140 14.30 -30.50 -21.46
CA PHE A 140 13.09 -30.03 -20.78
C PHE A 140 13.31 -29.87 -19.27
N ARG A 141 14.11 -30.74 -18.64
CA ARG A 141 14.52 -30.58 -17.23
C ARG A 141 15.38 -29.34 -17.03
N THR A 142 16.30 -29.05 -17.95
CA THR A 142 17.11 -27.83 -17.92
C THR A 142 16.21 -26.59 -18.05
N LEU A 143 15.28 -26.58 -19.02
CA LEU A 143 14.29 -25.51 -19.18
C LEU A 143 13.52 -25.22 -17.88
N ASN A 144 12.93 -26.25 -17.27
CA ASN A 144 12.15 -26.07 -16.04
C ASN A 144 13.02 -25.58 -14.89
N ARG A 145 14.24 -26.10 -14.72
CA ARG A 145 15.17 -25.61 -13.69
C ARG A 145 15.51 -24.13 -13.90
N CYS A 146 15.77 -23.72 -15.15
CA CYS A 146 16.04 -22.33 -15.48
C CYS A 146 14.84 -21.42 -15.18
N LEU A 147 13.62 -21.88 -15.47
CA LEU A 147 12.39 -21.17 -15.15
C LEU A 147 12.16 -21.07 -13.65
N ASP A 148 12.29 -22.17 -12.90
CA ASP A 148 12.09 -22.20 -11.45
C ASP A 148 13.06 -21.25 -10.74
N ASN A 149 14.34 -21.27 -11.12
CA ASN A 149 15.35 -20.37 -10.58
C ASN A 149 15.13 -18.91 -11.02
N GLY A 150 14.69 -18.71 -12.27
CA GLY A 150 14.33 -17.38 -12.79
C GLY A 150 13.16 -16.76 -12.02
N ILE A 151 12.10 -17.54 -11.79
CA ILE A 151 10.94 -17.14 -10.99
C ILE A 151 11.37 -16.82 -9.57
N ALA A 152 12.12 -17.72 -8.93
CA ALA A 152 12.56 -17.52 -7.55
C ALA A 152 13.40 -16.25 -7.39
N GLY A 153 14.38 -16.02 -8.28
CA GLY A 153 15.22 -14.82 -8.27
C GLY A 153 14.44 -13.54 -8.53
N ALA A 154 13.59 -13.53 -9.56
CA ALA A 154 12.78 -12.37 -9.90
C ALA A 154 11.76 -12.02 -8.81
N VAL A 155 11.07 -13.03 -8.23
CA VAL A 155 10.09 -12.81 -7.16
C VAL A 155 10.76 -12.33 -5.86
N THR A 156 11.96 -12.83 -5.54
CA THR A 156 12.71 -12.40 -4.36
C THR A 156 13.11 -10.94 -4.50
N ALA A 157 13.79 -10.56 -5.59
CA ALA A 157 14.20 -9.17 -5.83
C ALA A 157 12.99 -8.22 -5.93
N PHE A 158 11.94 -8.64 -6.65
CA PHE A 158 10.70 -7.88 -6.73
C PHE A 158 10.09 -7.60 -5.35
N SER A 159 10.08 -8.61 -4.46
CA SER A 159 9.52 -8.47 -3.12
C SER A 159 10.37 -7.56 -2.24
N GLU A 160 11.70 -7.72 -2.28
CA GLU A 160 12.64 -6.88 -1.54
C GLU A 160 12.55 -5.41 -1.96
N ASP A 161 12.57 -5.14 -3.27
CA ASP A 161 12.45 -3.78 -3.80
C ASP A 161 11.09 -3.16 -3.49
N ARG A 162 10.01 -3.94 -3.60
CA ARG A 162 8.67 -3.46 -3.25
C ARG A 162 8.60 -3.08 -1.77
N ASP A 163 9.12 -3.93 -0.90
CA ASP A 163 9.10 -3.69 0.54
C ASP A 163 9.96 -2.47 0.90
N LEU A 164 11.08 -2.25 0.19
CA LEU A 164 11.91 -1.04 0.30
C LEU A 164 11.15 0.21 -0.15
N VAL A 165 10.50 0.18 -1.32
CA VAL A 165 9.68 1.31 -1.84
C VAL A 165 8.52 1.64 -0.87
N ILE A 166 7.89 0.62 -0.29
CA ILE A 166 6.83 0.82 0.72
C ILE A 166 7.43 1.47 1.98
N ALA A 167 8.57 0.99 2.47
CA ALA A 167 9.23 1.53 3.64
C ALA A 167 9.68 2.98 3.44
N GLU A 168 10.31 3.30 2.31
CA GLU A 168 10.69 4.67 1.94
C GLU A 168 9.47 5.58 1.83
N GLY A 169 8.40 5.11 1.19
CA GLY A 169 7.14 5.86 1.09
C GLY A 169 6.51 6.13 2.47
N GLN A 170 6.60 5.19 3.40
CA GLN A 170 6.16 5.39 4.79
C GLN A 170 7.07 6.36 5.55
N ALA A 171 8.39 6.25 5.38
CA ALA A 171 9.36 7.15 6.01
C ALA A 171 9.19 8.60 5.53
N LEU A 172 8.99 8.80 4.22
CA LEU A 172 8.75 10.12 3.64
C LEU A 172 7.46 10.75 4.19
N LYS A 173 6.35 10.00 4.19
CA LYS A 173 5.08 10.47 4.79
C LYS A 173 5.23 10.81 6.27
N THR A 174 6.01 10.02 7.01
CA THR A 174 6.28 10.28 8.42
C THR A 174 7.09 11.57 8.59
N ASN A 175 8.14 11.77 7.78
CA ASN A 175 8.95 12.98 7.80
C ASN A 175 8.14 14.23 7.43
N GLU A 176 7.29 14.16 6.40
CA GLU A 176 6.40 15.27 6.03
C GLU A 176 5.45 15.65 7.19
N ARG A 177 4.86 14.64 7.85
CA ARG A 177 3.99 14.85 9.02
C ARG A 177 4.74 15.49 10.19
N LEU A 178 5.92 14.97 10.54
CA LEU A 178 6.76 15.53 11.61
C LEU A 178 7.23 16.95 11.28
N GLY A 179 7.57 17.22 10.02
CA GLY A 179 7.93 18.56 9.54
C GLY A 179 6.78 19.56 9.72
N PHE A 180 5.56 19.16 9.30
CA PHE A 180 4.34 19.96 9.51
C PHE A 180 4.07 20.22 11.00
N LEU A 181 4.12 19.17 11.83
CA LEU A 181 3.94 19.27 13.27
C LEU A 181 4.93 20.25 13.90
N ALA A 182 6.22 20.12 13.59
CA ALA A 182 7.27 20.99 14.13
C ALA A 182 7.07 22.45 13.70
N HIS A 183 6.61 22.68 12.47
CA HIS A 183 6.31 24.02 11.97
C HIS A 183 5.15 24.67 12.72
N GLU A 184 4.02 23.96 12.85
CA GLU A 184 2.83 24.48 13.53
C GLU A 184 3.05 24.66 15.04
N LEU A 185 3.77 23.73 15.69
CA LEU A 185 4.20 23.89 17.09
C LEU A 185 5.04 25.16 17.25
N ARG A 186 6.02 25.38 16.38
CA ARG A 186 6.90 26.56 16.43
C ARG A 186 6.08 27.86 16.26
N ASN A 187 5.12 27.88 15.34
CA ASN A 187 4.28 29.05 15.10
C ASN A 187 3.41 29.40 16.31
N HIS A 188 2.72 28.41 16.87
CA HIS A 188 1.89 28.63 18.05
C HIS A 188 2.74 28.99 19.27
N LEU A 189 3.89 28.34 19.47
CA LEU A 189 4.79 28.68 20.57
C LEU A 189 5.32 30.11 20.46
N ASN A 190 5.76 30.53 19.27
CA ASN A 190 6.25 31.89 19.03
C ASN A 190 5.18 32.95 19.33
N THR A 191 3.94 32.71 18.88
CA THR A 191 2.82 33.63 19.13
C THR A 191 2.48 33.71 20.61
N ALA A 192 2.47 32.57 21.32
CA ALA A 192 2.26 32.53 22.76
C ALA A 192 3.37 33.30 23.51
N MET A 193 4.63 33.09 23.13
CA MET A 193 5.77 33.78 23.75
C MET A 193 5.72 35.30 23.55
N LEU A 194 5.39 35.77 22.34
CA LEU A 194 5.27 37.19 22.04
C LEU A 194 4.12 37.84 22.83
N ALA A 195 2.95 37.19 22.86
CA ALA A 195 1.80 37.67 23.60
C ALA A 195 2.09 37.75 25.11
N LEU A 196 2.68 36.70 25.68
CA LEU A 196 3.09 36.67 27.09
C LEU A 196 4.12 37.76 27.41
N THR A 197 5.10 37.99 26.54
CA THR A 197 6.12 39.03 26.73
C THR A 197 5.48 40.43 26.78
N ALA A 198 4.56 40.72 25.86
CA ALA A 198 3.86 42.00 25.80
C ALA A 198 2.93 42.24 27.02
N ILE A 199 2.32 41.18 27.54
CA ILE A 199 1.52 41.25 28.78
C ILE A 199 2.43 41.52 29.98
N LYS A 200 3.58 40.82 30.07
CA LYS A 200 4.55 40.98 31.18
C LYS A 200 5.23 42.35 31.19
N SER A 201 5.36 43.03 30.05
CA SER A 201 5.88 44.41 30.00
C SER A 201 4.87 45.46 30.50
N GLY A 202 3.64 45.07 30.85
CA GLY A 202 2.60 45.97 31.36
C GLY A 202 1.99 46.89 30.29
N SER A 203 2.41 46.74 29.02
CA SER A 203 1.92 47.52 27.88
C SER A 203 0.53 47.14 27.41
N VAL A 204 0.08 45.92 27.71
CA VAL A 204 -1.24 45.40 27.33
C VAL A 204 -1.80 44.52 28.45
N GLY A 205 -3.13 44.51 28.62
CA GLY A 205 -3.82 43.70 29.62
C GLY A 205 -4.10 42.26 29.16
N LEU A 206 -4.33 41.37 30.13
CA LEU A 206 -4.66 39.96 29.92
C LEU A 206 -6.01 39.79 29.19
N ASP A 207 -7.00 40.63 29.48
CA ASP A 207 -8.34 40.54 28.86
C ASP A 207 -8.39 41.17 27.44
N GLY A 208 -7.26 41.71 26.98
CA GLY A 208 -7.12 42.39 25.70
C GLY A 208 -6.95 41.44 24.50
N PRO A 209 -6.83 42.01 23.28
CA PRO A 209 -6.56 41.24 22.06
C PRO A 209 -5.33 40.33 22.17
N THR A 210 -4.29 40.79 22.90
CA THR A 210 -3.05 40.04 23.10
C THR A 210 -3.23 38.81 23.98
N GLY A 211 -3.99 38.89 25.07
CA GLY A 211 -4.28 37.71 25.89
C GLY A 211 -5.18 36.71 25.17
N ARG A 212 -6.17 37.17 24.39
CA ARG A 212 -6.94 36.28 23.49
C ARG A 212 -6.06 35.58 22.45
N ALA A 213 -5.00 36.24 21.96
CA ALA A 213 -4.04 35.62 21.05
C ALA A 213 -3.18 34.55 21.76
N LEU A 214 -2.78 34.80 23.02
CA LEU A 214 -2.12 33.81 23.87
C LEU A 214 -3.00 32.57 24.08
N ASP A 215 -4.24 32.76 24.51
CA ASP A 215 -5.18 31.66 24.76
C ASP A 215 -5.41 30.83 23.50
N ARG A 216 -5.68 31.49 22.36
CA ARG A 216 -5.86 30.78 21.08
C ARG A 216 -4.63 29.97 20.70
N SER A 217 -3.43 30.47 20.99
CA SER A 217 -2.19 29.78 20.67
C SER A 217 -1.96 28.56 21.56
N LEU A 218 -2.27 28.66 22.85
CA LEU A 218 -2.18 27.54 23.80
C LEU A 218 -3.21 26.45 23.50
N VAL A 219 -4.45 26.85 23.16
CA VAL A 219 -5.49 25.92 22.70
C VAL A 219 -5.05 25.24 21.41
N GLY A 220 -4.50 25.99 20.45
CA GLY A 220 -3.95 25.43 19.21
C GLY A 220 -2.84 24.41 19.44
N LEU A 221 -1.90 24.69 20.34
CA LEU A 221 -0.85 23.74 20.73
C LEU A 221 -1.43 22.44 21.32
N ARG A 222 -2.41 22.55 22.22
CA ARG A 222 -3.05 21.38 22.83
C ARG A 222 -3.70 20.50 21.76
N VAL A 223 -4.50 21.10 20.87
CA VAL A 223 -5.16 20.39 19.76
C VAL A 223 -4.15 19.70 18.86
N LEU A 224 -3.06 20.40 18.51
CA LEU A 224 -2.02 19.85 17.64
C LEU A 224 -1.32 18.63 18.29
N ILE A 225 -1.02 18.71 19.58
CA ILE A 225 -0.44 17.59 20.36
C ILE A 225 -1.43 16.43 20.43
N ASP A 226 -2.69 16.68 20.80
CA ASP A 226 -3.73 15.66 20.94
C ASP A 226 -3.96 14.91 19.62
N ARG A 227 -3.97 15.64 18.49
CA ARG A 227 -4.06 15.05 17.15
C ARG A 227 -2.84 14.19 16.82
N SER A 228 -1.62 14.69 17.04
CA SER A 228 -0.40 13.93 16.74
C SER A 228 -0.28 12.66 17.58
N LEU A 229 -0.69 12.70 18.86
CA LEU A 229 -0.73 11.52 19.72
C LEU A 229 -1.74 10.49 19.23
N ALA A 230 -2.92 10.93 18.78
CA ALA A 230 -3.91 10.03 18.20
C ALA A 230 -3.42 9.38 16.90
N GLU A 231 -2.73 10.12 16.04
CA GLU A 231 -2.14 9.58 14.80
C GLU A 231 -1.08 8.51 15.08
N VAL A 232 -0.26 8.67 16.12
CA VAL A 232 0.73 7.65 16.53
C VAL A 232 0.04 6.41 17.12
N ARG A 233 -1.06 6.60 17.87
CA ARG A 233 -1.75 5.51 18.59
C ARG A 233 -2.52 4.53 17.68
N VAL A 234 -2.75 4.87 16.41
CA VAL A 234 -3.53 4.05 15.45
C VAL A 234 -2.60 3.30 14.45
N GLY A 235 -1.29 3.26 14.69
CA GLY A 235 -0.32 2.60 13.82
C GLY A 235 -0.41 1.06 13.79
N PRO A 236 0.09 0.39 12.73
CA PRO A 236 0.13 -1.08 12.64
C PRO A 236 0.91 -1.69 13.81
N GLY A 237 0.30 -2.64 14.53
CA GLY A 237 0.95 -3.38 15.62
C GLY A 237 0.81 -2.77 17.02
N MET A 238 0.12 -1.63 17.19
CA MET A 238 -0.19 -1.12 18.52
C MET A 238 -1.41 -1.82 19.14
N ALA A 239 -1.27 -2.25 20.40
CA ALA A 239 -2.36 -2.81 21.17
C ALA A 239 -3.29 -1.68 21.66
N LEU A 240 -4.58 -1.77 21.33
CA LEU A 240 -5.60 -0.89 21.90
C LEU A 240 -5.72 -1.13 23.40
N HIS A 241 -5.70 -0.06 24.21
CA HIS A 241 -5.96 -0.15 25.64
C HIS A 241 -7.47 -0.12 25.90
N ARG A 242 -8.15 -1.20 25.47
CA ARG A 242 -9.61 -1.28 25.60
C ARG A 242 -10.04 -1.47 27.05
N SER A 243 -11.11 -0.78 27.42
CA SER A 243 -11.77 -0.97 28.70
C SER A 243 -13.27 -0.76 28.54
N VAL A 244 -14.06 -1.45 29.36
CA VAL A 244 -15.50 -1.25 29.43
C VAL A 244 -15.80 -0.05 30.31
N PHE A 245 -16.46 0.97 29.77
CA PHE A 245 -16.85 2.16 30.53
C PHE A 245 -18.28 2.63 30.17
N ASN A 246 -18.86 3.42 31.07
CA ASN A 246 -20.19 3.99 30.90
C ASN A 246 -20.18 5.14 29.89
N LEU A 247 -21.01 5.05 28.86
CA LEU A 247 -21.05 6.01 27.77
C LEU A 247 -21.60 7.37 28.20
N ALA A 248 -22.63 7.40 29.05
CA ALA A 248 -23.23 8.65 29.52
C ALA A 248 -22.22 9.48 30.34
N ASN A 249 -21.44 8.83 31.22
CA ASN A 249 -20.38 9.48 31.98
C ASN A 249 -19.28 10.04 31.04
N PHE A 250 -18.85 9.23 30.08
CA PHE A 250 -17.84 9.62 29.10
C PHE A 250 -18.28 10.82 28.25
N ILE A 251 -19.53 10.83 27.75
CA ILE A 251 -20.07 11.96 27.00
C ILE A 251 -20.26 13.18 27.91
N GLY A 252 -20.56 12.99 29.19
CA GLY A 252 -20.56 14.05 30.19
C GLY A 252 -19.20 14.74 30.35
N GLU A 253 -18.10 13.97 30.37
CA GLU A 253 -16.74 14.49 30.38
C GLU A 253 -16.45 15.34 29.12
N ILE A 254 -16.80 14.83 27.94
CA ILE A 254 -16.65 15.55 26.66
C ILE A 254 -17.48 16.83 26.67
N LYS A 255 -18.73 16.76 27.13
CA LYS A 255 -19.65 17.91 27.17
C LYS A 255 -19.02 19.08 27.92
N HIS A 256 -18.42 18.81 29.08
CA HIS A 256 -17.80 19.85 29.89
C HIS A 256 -16.69 20.59 29.12
N SER A 257 -15.81 19.84 28.44
CA SER A 257 -14.75 20.45 27.62
C SER A 257 -15.24 21.16 26.37
N ALA A 258 -16.23 20.59 25.68
CA ALA A 258 -16.76 21.11 24.42
C ALA A 258 -17.68 22.33 24.61
N SER A 259 -18.38 22.44 25.75
CA SER A 259 -19.19 23.61 26.09
C SER A 259 -18.36 24.89 26.16
N LEU A 260 -17.14 24.82 26.73
CA LEU A 260 -16.25 25.98 26.80
C LEU A 260 -15.81 26.46 25.41
N GLU A 261 -15.48 25.53 24.51
CA GLU A 261 -15.10 25.85 23.13
C GLU A 261 -16.28 26.42 22.33
N ALA A 262 -17.48 25.86 22.51
CA ALA A 262 -18.70 26.37 21.89
C ALA A 262 -19.01 27.80 22.34
N GLU A 263 -18.88 28.11 23.63
CA GLU A 263 -19.06 29.47 24.17
C GLU A 263 -18.07 30.46 23.55
N LEU A 264 -16.78 30.09 23.46
CA LEU A 264 -15.74 30.93 22.86
C LEU A 264 -15.99 31.22 21.38
N LEU A 265 -16.59 30.28 20.65
CA LEU A 265 -16.94 30.40 19.24
C LEU A 265 -18.36 30.93 19.00
N GLU A 266 -19.07 31.31 20.07
CA GLU A 266 -20.46 31.77 20.04
C GLU A 266 -21.40 30.78 19.30
N CYS A 267 -21.18 29.48 19.51
CA CYS A 267 -21.97 28.38 18.97
C CYS A 267 -22.89 27.80 20.05
N GLY A 268 -24.10 27.41 19.67
CA GLY A 268 -24.97 26.58 20.49
C GLY A 268 -24.47 25.13 20.48
N PHE A 269 -24.28 24.54 21.67
CA PHE A 269 -23.91 23.14 21.81
C PHE A 269 -24.93 22.39 22.67
N HIS A 270 -25.49 21.33 22.10
CA HIS A 270 -26.50 20.49 22.74
C HIS A 270 -26.05 19.03 22.76
N VAL A 271 -26.31 18.37 23.89
CA VAL A 271 -26.10 16.93 24.03
C VAL A 271 -27.46 16.31 24.29
N GLU A 272 -27.87 15.38 23.44
CA GLU A 272 -29.13 14.64 23.61
C GLU A 272 -29.04 13.69 24.81
N PRO A 273 -30.17 13.33 25.44
CA PRO A 273 -30.16 12.40 26.57
C PRO A 273 -29.60 11.03 26.17
N ILE A 274 -28.58 10.57 26.88
CA ILE A 274 -27.95 9.27 26.66
C ILE A 274 -28.39 8.32 27.77
N SER A 275 -28.77 7.10 27.38
CA SER A 275 -29.16 6.06 28.32
C SER A 275 -28.03 5.74 29.32
N PRO A 276 -28.29 5.81 30.64
CA PRO A 276 -27.26 5.63 31.66
C PRO A 276 -26.79 4.18 31.79
N ILE A 277 -27.49 3.22 31.18
CA ILE A 277 -27.11 1.80 31.19
C ILE A 277 -26.15 1.43 30.06
N LEU A 278 -25.86 2.37 29.13
CA LEU A 278 -24.99 2.10 28.01
C LEU A 278 -23.53 2.00 28.43
N THR A 279 -22.89 0.90 28.05
CA THR A 279 -21.46 0.69 28.19
C THR A 279 -20.83 0.39 26.83
N VAL A 280 -19.57 0.80 26.67
CA VAL A 280 -18.78 0.56 25.46
C VAL A 280 -17.43 -0.03 25.85
N ASP A 281 -16.93 -0.99 25.06
CA ASP A 281 -15.59 -1.56 25.18
C ASP A 281 -14.65 -0.90 24.17
N ALA A 282 -13.95 0.16 24.58
CA ALA A 282 -13.10 0.92 23.67
C ALA A 282 -11.84 1.44 24.36
N ASP A 283 -10.87 1.88 23.56
CA ASP A 283 -9.78 2.71 24.05
C ASP A 283 -10.34 4.12 24.33
N LYS A 284 -10.49 4.45 25.61
CA LYS A 284 -11.16 5.67 26.07
C LYS A 284 -10.48 6.92 25.53
N ASP A 285 -9.15 6.94 25.49
CA ASP A 285 -8.38 8.10 25.05
C ASP A 285 -8.52 8.32 23.54
N LEU A 286 -8.45 7.25 22.75
CA LEU A 286 -8.65 7.32 21.31
C LEU A 286 -10.06 7.78 20.96
N LEU A 287 -11.08 7.30 21.69
CA LEU A 287 -12.46 7.75 21.51
C LEU A 287 -12.63 9.23 21.90
N PHE A 288 -11.98 9.67 22.97
CA PHE A 288 -11.98 11.07 23.40
C PHE A 288 -11.38 11.98 22.31
N SER A 289 -10.22 11.59 21.76
CA SER A 289 -9.57 12.33 20.68
C SER A 289 -10.41 12.36 19.40
N ALA A 290 -10.99 11.21 19.01
CA ALA A 290 -11.85 11.13 17.83
C ALA A 290 -13.07 12.07 17.94
N LEU A 291 -13.78 12.05 19.07
CA LEU A 291 -14.93 12.92 19.29
C LEU A 291 -14.52 14.39 19.44
N GLY A 292 -13.40 14.69 20.10
CA GLY A 292 -12.85 16.04 20.17
C GLY A 292 -12.56 16.62 18.79
N ASN A 293 -11.95 15.84 17.89
CA ASN A 293 -11.69 16.26 16.51
C ASN A 293 -12.98 16.51 15.72
N LEU A 294 -14.00 15.67 15.89
CA LEU A 294 -15.30 15.86 15.23
C LEU A 294 -16.01 17.12 15.74
N LEU A 295 -16.04 17.34 17.05
CA LEU A 295 -16.66 18.51 17.67
C LEU A 295 -15.94 19.81 17.28
N GLN A 296 -14.61 19.81 17.28
CA GLN A 296 -13.82 20.97 16.84
C GLN A 296 -14.13 21.34 15.39
N ASN A 297 -14.21 20.34 14.50
CA ASN A 297 -14.59 20.58 13.12
C ASN A 297 -16.01 21.14 13.04
N ALA A 298 -16.96 20.54 13.76
CA ALA A 298 -18.34 21.00 13.80
C ALA A 298 -18.45 22.47 14.24
N PHE A 299 -17.77 22.86 15.33
CA PHE A 299 -17.78 24.27 15.79
C PHE A 299 -17.12 25.21 14.78
N LYS A 300 -15.96 24.81 14.24
CA LYS A 300 -15.24 25.61 13.25
C LYS A 300 -16.07 25.89 11.99
N PHE A 301 -16.80 24.90 11.48
CA PHE A 301 -17.56 25.03 10.24
C PHE A 301 -18.97 25.56 10.42
N SER A 302 -19.55 25.46 11.63
CA SER A 302 -20.85 26.07 11.94
C SER A 302 -20.75 27.60 12.04
N GLY A 303 -19.62 28.11 12.54
CA GLY A 303 -19.41 29.55 12.74
C GLY A 303 -20.33 30.15 13.81
N LYS A 304 -20.23 31.47 13.99
CA LYS A 304 -20.99 32.21 15.01
C LYS A 304 -22.50 32.05 14.84
N GLY A 305 -23.21 31.68 15.91
CA GLY A 305 -24.65 31.38 15.91
C GLY A 305 -25.00 29.99 15.38
N GLY A 306 -23.99 29.17 15.04
CA GLY A 306 -24.14 27.78 14.64
C GLY A 306 -24.67 26.90 15.77
N ILE A 307 -25.20 25.72 15.42
CA ILE A 307 -25.74 24.74 16.35
C ILE A 307 -25.09 23.39 16.09
N VAL A 308 -24.44 22.86 17.12
CA VAL A 308 -23.84 21.53 17.12
C VAL A 308 -24.56 20.64 18.12
N THR A 309 -24.95 19.44 17.70
CA THR A 309 -25.66 18.44 18.50
C THR A 309 -24.82 17.17 18.59
N LEU A 310 -24.60 16.68 19.81
CA LEU A 310 -23.98 15.39 20.09
C LEU A 310 -25.05 14.42 20.60
N SER A 311 -25.20 13.27 19.95
CA SER A 311 -26.12 12.22 20.35
C SER A 311 -25.42 10.86 20.39
N ALA A 312 -26.00 9.92 21.12
CA ALA A 312 -25.56 8.53 21.10
C ALA A 312 -26.74 7.58 21.25
N ASP A 313 -26.89 6.67 20.29
CA ASP A 313 -28.01 5.73 20.20
C ASP A 313 -27.54 4.30 19.99
N ILE A 314 -28.40 3.35 20.38
CA ILE A 314 -28.19 1.92 20.14
C ILE A 314 -28.73 1.59 18.75
N GLY A 315 -27.83 1.10 17.89
CA GLY A 315 -28.18 0.40 16.65
C GLY A 315 -28.32 -1.11 16.85
N ALA A 316 -28.47 -1.87 15.76
CA ALA A 316 -28.72 -3.31 15.81
C ALA A 316 -27.57 -4.11 16.48
N ASP A 317 -26.31 -3.77 16.19
CA ASP A 317 -25.11 -4.46 16.71
C ASP A 317 -24.10 -3.49 17.35
N ARG A 318 -24.41 -2.19 17.44
CA ARG A 318 -23.42 -1.13 17.73
C ARG A 318 -24.02 0.06 18.47
N ILE A 319 -23.13 0.85 19.06
CA ILE A 319 -23.43 2.20 19.52
C ILE A 319 -23.04 3.17 18.42
N GLN A 320 -23.99 4.02 18.02
CA GLN A 320 -23.74 5.12 17.09
C GLN A 320 -23.62 6.41 17.88
N ILE A 321 -22.45 7.04 17.83
CA ILE A 321 -22.24 8.40 18.36
C ILE A 321 -22.25 9.36 17.18
N SER A 322 -23.10 10.38 17.22
CA SER A 322 -23.27 11.34 16.13
C SER A 322 -22.94 12.75 16.58
N VAL A 323 -22.14 13.45 15.78
CA VAL A 323 -21.94 14.91 15.87
C VAL A 323 -22.59 15.52 14.64
N LYS A 324 -23.62 16.33 14.86
CA LYS A 324 -24.36 17.02 13.81
C LYS A 324 -24.15 18.52 13.93
N ASP A 325 -23.79 19.15 12.84
CA ASP A 325 -23.64 20.60 12.74
C ASP A 325 -24.61 21.20 11.72
N ASN A 326 -24.77 22.52 11.74
CA ASN A 326 -25.59 23.27 10.77
C ASN A 326 -24.73 24.13 9.82
N GLY A 327 -23.46 23.79 9.65
CA GLY A 327 -22.56 24.44 8.71
C GLY A 327 -22.92 24.15 7.25
N PRO A 328 -22.09 24.64 6.30
CA PRO A 328 -22.37 24.57 4.85
C PRO A 328 -22.36 23.14 4.27
N GLY A 329 -22.06 22.12 5.08
CA GLY A 329 -21.90 20.74 4.63
C GLY A 329 -20.63 20.51 3.81
N LEU A 330 -20.41 19.27 3.39
CA LEU A 330 -19.32 18.88 2.51
C LEU A 330 -19.86 18.72 1.08
N SER A 331 -19.14 19.23 0.08
CA SER A 331 -19.46 18.93 -1.33
C SER A 331 -19.21 17.45 -1.64
N GLU A 332 -19.92 16.86 -2.62
CA GLU A 332 -19.78 15.44 -2.98
C GLU A 332 -18.32 15.04 -3.28
N GLN A 333 -17.53 15.94 -3.86
CA GLN A 333 -16.10 15.72 -4.11
C GLN A 333 -15.24 15.74 -2.83
N ALA A 334 -15.65 16.52 -1.81
CA ALA A 334 -14.96 16.59 -0.52
C ALA A 334 -15.31 15.38 0.37
N VAL A 335 -16.53 14.85 0.28
CA VAL A 335 -16.99 13.64 0.99
C VAL A 335 -16.09 12.45 0.67
N THR A 336 -15.83 12.17 -0.61
CA THR A 336 -14.96 11.05 -1.03
C THR A 336 -13.51 11.16 -0.53
N ARG A 337 -13.03 12.38 -0.23
CA ARG A 337 -11.65 12.64 0.22
C ARG A 337 -11.51 12.71 1.75
N HIS A 338 -12.56 13.08 2.48
CA HIS A 338 -12.54 13.24 3.95
C HIS A 338 -13.22 12.08 4.70
N VAL A 339 -14.10 11.30 4.05
CA VAL A 339 -14.80 10.14 4.61
C VAL A 339 -13.97 8.85 4.44
N LEU A 340 -12.67 8.91 4.73
CA LEU A 340 -11.79 7.71 4.73
C LEU A 340 -11.71 6.99 6.08
N ALA A 341 -12.52 7.37 7.07
CA ALA A 341 -12.64 6.64 8.32
C ALA A 341 -14.03 6.80 8.95
N VAL A 342 -15.10 6.37 8.26
CA VAL A 342 -16.23 5.80 9.01
C VAL A 342 -15.73 4.44 9.46
N HIS A 343 -15.04 4.41 10.60
CA HIS A 343 -14.74 3.13 11.24
C HIS A 343 -16.07 2.54 11.71
N THR A 344 -16.61 1.64 10.91
CA THR A 344 -17.67 0.74 11.33
C THR A 344 -17.04 -0.28 12.30
N TRP A 345 -16.92 0.10 13.57
CA TRP A 345 -16.45 -0.79 14.64
C TRP A 345 -17.42 -1.95 14.82
N ARG A 346 -17.04 -3.16 14.39
CA ARG A 346 -17.76 -4.41 14.71
C ARG A 346 -17.50 -4.68 16.19
N PHE A 347 -18.55 -4.73 17.00
CA PHE A 347 -18.51 -5.27 18.36
C PHE A 347 -18.94 -6.74 18.32
#